data_AF-A0A2V8MC85-F1
#
_entry.id   AF-A0A2V8MC85-F1
#
_cell.length_a   1.000
_cell.length_b   1.000
_cell.length_c   1.000
_cell.angle_alpha   90.00
_cell.angle_beta   90.00
_cell.angle_gamma   90.00
#
_symmetry.space_group_name_H-M   'P 1'
#
loop_
_entity.id
_entity.type
_entity.pdbx_description
1 polymer ?
#
loop_
_entity_poly.entity_id
_entity_poly.type
_entity_poly.pdbx_seq_one_letter_code
_entity_poly.pdbx_strand_id
1 'polypeptide(L)'
;SPDEWDVENYKVQIHTVYALDCDAEGIDFQNLTSQEIEETIWEKLKAKYSEKEKQIGDEAMRTYERIIMLNIIDAQWKDHLLALDHLKQGIGLVGYGQKDPLVEYKKESFDLFQAMLDRIDTTTIRSLFNLQVVAEESPEEIQRRRLAARRRGSMRFTGPNQGAAAAGEEAGKIKTIVRSEPKVGRNDPCPCGSGKKYKKCHGAAV
;
A
#
# COMPACT_ATOMS: atom_id res chain seq x y z
N SER A 1 14.24 -13.68 -34.81
CA SER A 1 13.23 -13.02 -35.67
C SER A 1 12.37 -12.11 -34.79
N PRO A 2 11.77 -11.01 -35.27
CA PRO A 2 10.72 -10.29 -34.53
C PRO A 2 9.64 -11.21 -33.96
N ASP A 3 9.41 -12.37 -34.60
CA ASP A 3 8.49 -13.42 -34.14
C ASP A 3 8.94 -14.18 -32.87
N GLU A 4 10.19 -14.02 -32.42
CA GLU A 4 10.72 -14.65 -31.22
C GLU A 4 10.70 -13.72 -30.00
N TRP A 5 10.27 -12.47 -30.16
CA TRP A 5 10.21 -11.51 -29.08
C TRP A 5 8.99 -11.75 -28.19
N ASP A 6 9.22 -11.81 -26.89
CA ASP A 6 8.14 -11.79 -25.89
C ASP A 6 7.65 -10.35 -25.69
N VAL A 7 6.96 -9.84 -26.71
CA VAL A 7 6.42 -8.47 -26.75
C VAL A 7 5.43 -8.25 -25.59
N GLU A 8 4.65 -9.26 -25.23
CA GLU A 8 3.63 -9.14 -24.18
C GLU A 8 4.28 -8.91 -22.81
N ASN A 9 5.29 -9.71 -22.47
CA ASN A 9 6.05 -9.49 -21.23
C ASN A 9 6.77 -8.14 -21.25
N TYR A 10 7.33 -7.73 -22.39
CA TYR A 10 7.98 -6.42 -22.52
C TYR A 10 7.00 -5.27 -22.24
N LYS A 11 5.79 -5.29 -22.81
CA LYS A 11 4.74 -4.30 -22.52
C LYS A 11 4.38 -4.25 -21.05
N VAL A 12 4.24 -5.41 -20.40
CA VAL A 12 3.96 -5.51 -18.96
C VAL A 12 5.08 -4.87 -18.13
N GLN A 13 6.35 -5.11 -18.50
CA GLN A 13 7.50 -4.49 -17.82
C GLN A 13 7.53 -2.97 -18.01
N ILE A 14 7.32 -2.49 -19.24
CA ILE A 14 7.26 -1.06 -19.54
C ILE A 14 6.14 -0.38 -18.76
N HIS A 15 4.94 -0.98 -18.72
CA HIS A 15 3.84 -0.48 -17.91
C HIS A 15 4.19 -0.47 -16.41
N THR A 16 4.79 -1.54 -15.90
CA THR A 16 5.11 -1.64 -14.47
C THR A 16 6.13 -0.59 -14.01
N VAL A 17 7.14 -0.32 -14.83
CA VAL A 17 8.21 0.64 -14.49
C VAL A 17 7.77 2.07 -14.83
N TYR A 18 7.27 2.32 -16.04
CA TYR A 18 7.04 3.68 -16.52
C TYR A 18 5.58 4.13 -16.47
N ALA A 19 4.67 3.27 -16.00
CA ALA A 19 3.23 3.47 -16.08
C ALA A 19 2.75 3.78 -17.52
N LEU A 20 3.49 3.32 -18.54
CA LEU A 20 3.20 3.56 -19.95
C LEU A 20 2.46 2.35 -20.53
N ASP A 21 1.29 2.60 -21.09
CA ASP A 21 0.55 1.57 -21.84
C ASP A 21 0.95 1.66 -23.31
N CYS A 22 1.76 0.70 -23.78
CA CYS A 22 2.28 0.70 -25.14
C CYS A 22 1.19 0.54 -26.21
N ASP A 23 0.09 -0.15 -25.89
CA ASP A 23 -1.02 -0.37 -26.82
C ASP A 23 -1.88 0.88 -26.96
N ALA A 24 -2.18 1.55 -25.84
CA ALA A 24 -2.86 2.85 -25.86
C ALA A 24 -2.06 3.93 -26.61
N GLU A 25 -0.74 3.82 -26.56
CA GLU A 25 0.20 4.70 -27.25
C GLU A 25 0.45 4.33 -28.72
N GLY A 26 -0.10 3.21 -29.19
CA GLY A 26 -0.03 2.75 -30.58
C GLY A 26 1.38 2.38 -31.05
N ILE A 27 2.22 1.82 -30.16
CA ILE A 27 3.59 1.44 -30.51
C ILE A 27 3.58 0.16 -31.34
N ASP A 28 4.14 0.21 -32.54
CA ASP A 28 4.20 -0.93 -33.47
C ASP A 28 5.46 -1.77 -33.23
N PHE A 29 5.30 -2.91 -32.56
CA PHE A 29 6.39 -3.84 -32.27
C PHE A 29 6.68 -4.83 -33.41
N GLN A 30 5.86 -4.87 -34.47
CA GLN A 30 6.01 -5.84 -35.56
C GLN A 30 6.86 -5.28 -36.71
N ASN A 31 6.68 -3.99 -37.01
CA ASN A 31 7.34 -3.35 -38.15
C ASN A 31 8.58 -2.53 -37.78
N LEU A 32 8.74 -2.19 -36.50
CA LEU A 32 9.89 -1.41 -36.03
C LEU A 32 11.05 -2.31 -35.61
N THR A 33 12.26 -1.80 -35.80
CA THR A 33 13.48 -2.39 -35.25
C THR A 33 13.58 -2.12 -33.75
N SER A 34 14.44 -2.88 -33.05
CA SER A 34 14.65 -2.71 -31.60
C SER A 34 15.07 -1.28 -31.22
N GLN A 35 15.90 -0.64 -32.05
CA GLN A 35 16.35 0.73 -31.81
C GLN A 35 15.21 1.74 -32.01
N GLU A 36 14.41 1.59 -33.06
CA GLU A 36 13.26 2.47 -33.32
C GLU A 36 12.19 2.34 -32.23
N ILE A 37 11.97 1.13 -31.69
CA ILE A 37 11.07 0.91 -30.55
C ILE A 37 11.60 1.64 -29.31
N GLU A 38 12.88 1.48 -29.00
CA GLU A 38 13.51 2.16 -27.87
C GLU A 38 13.39 3.69 -27.98
N GLU A 39 13.71 4.26 -29.14
CA GLU A 39 13.57 5.69 -29.40
C GLU A 39 12.12 6.16 -29.29
N THR A 40 11.17 5.41 -29.86
CA THR A 40 9.74 5.74 -29.80
C THR A 40 9.22 5.75 -28.36
N ILE A 41 9.59 4.74 -27.57
CA ILE A 41 9.24 4.68 -26.15
C ILE A 41 9.89 5.85 -25.40
N TRP A 42 11.17 6.11 -25.65
CA TRP A 42 11.92 7.18 -24.98
C TRP A 42 11.29 8.56 -25.19
N GLU A 43 10.90 8.89 -26.42
CA GLU A 43 10.23 10.16 -26.71
C GLU A 43 8.87 10.28 -26.01
N LYS A 44 8.08 9.19 -25.97
CA LYS A 44 6.81 9.17 -25.23
C LYS A 44 7.03 9.33 -23.72
N LEU A 45 8.07 8.72 -23.16
CA LEU A 45 8.42 8.85 -21.74
C LEU A 45 8.83 10.27 -21.38
N LYS A 46 9.65 10.94 -22.21
CA LYS A 46 10.00 12.36 -22.01
C LYS A 46 8.77 13.25 -22.04
N ALA A 47 7.89 13.06 -23.02
CA ALA A 47 6.67 13.84 -23.13
C ALA A 47 5.77 13.67 -21.89
N LYS A 48 5.60 12.42 -21.43
CA LYS A 48 4.83 12.10 -20.22
C LYS A 48 5.42 12.71 -18.95
N TYR A 49 6.74 12.66 -18.81
CA TYR A 49 7.42 13.26 -17.66
C TYR A 49 7.31 14.78 -17.66
N SER A 50 7.48 15.42 -18.82
CA SER A 50 7.30 16.86 -18.97
C SER A 50 5.87 17.31 -18.66
N GLU A 51 4.86 16.54 -19.07
CA GLU A 51 3.46 16.82 -18.73
C GLU A 51 3.22 16.70 -17.22
N LYS A 52 3.78 15.67 -16.58
CA LYS A 52 3.72 15.52 -15.12
C LYS A 52 4.38 16.69 -14.40
N GLU A 53 5.55 17.13 -14.86
CA GLU A 53 6.28 18.26 -14.30
C GLU A 53 5.46 19.57 -14.38
N LYS A 54 4.75 19.80 -15.49
CA LYS A 54 3.83 20.96 -15.61
C LYS A 54 2.68 20.92 -14.62
N GLN A 55 2.13 19.72 -14.35
CA GLN A 55 1.02 19.55 -13.40
C GLN A 55 1.46 19.74 -11.94
N ILE A 56 2.70 19.38 -11.61
CA ILE A 56 3.27 19.48 -10.25
C ILE A 56 3.86 20.87 -9.98
N GLY A 57 4.48 21.46 -11.00
CA GLY A 57 5.39 22.58 -10.87
C GLY A 57 6.84 22.13 -10.72
N ASP A 58 7.77 22.84 -11.38
CA ASP A 58 9.19 22.49 -11.45
C ASP A 58 9.84 22.35 -10.06
N GLU A 59 9.75 23.38 -9.20
CA GLU A 59 10.38 23.37 -7.87
C GLU A 59 9.88 22.21 -6.98
N ALA A 60 8.56 21.96 -7.01
CA ALA A 60 7.97 20.86 -6.29
C ALA A 60 8.43 19.51 -6.87
N MET A 61 8.52 19.38 -8.19
CA MET A 61 9.01 18.17 -8.85
C MET A 61 10.46 17.85 -8.46
N ARG A 62 11.36 18.83 -8.49
CA ARG A 62 12.76 18.67 -8.05
C ARG A 62 12.86 18.26 -6.58
N THR A 63 11.94 18.76 -5.75
CA THR A 63 11.87 18.39 -4.34
C THR A 63 11.40 16.94 -4.16
N TYR A 64 10.37 16.51 -4.90
CA TYR A 64 9.91 15.13 -4.89
C TYR A 64 10.98 14.16 -5.40
N GLU A 65 11.65 14.48 -6.51
CA GLU A 65 12.77 13.69 -7.02
C GLU A 65 13.83 13.45 -5.95
N ARG A 66 14.29 14.53 -5.31
CA ARG A 66 15.31 14.46 -4.26
C ARG A 66 14.85 13.60 -3.08
N ILE A 67 13.63 13.81 -2.59
CA ILE A 67 13.09 13.07 -1.45
C ILE A 67 12.95 11.59 -1.79
N ILE A 68 12.40 11.26 -2.96
CA ILE A 68 12.21 9.89 -3.42
C ILE A 68 13.57 9.19 -3.57
N MET A 69 14.53 9.81 -4.25
CA MET A 69 15.87 9.26 -4.42
C MET A 69 16.57 9.00 -3.08
N LEU A 70 16.58 9.99 -2.18
CA LEU A 70 17.22 9.84 -0.87
C LEU A 70 16.58 8.73 -0.04
N ASN A 71 15.25 8.65 0.00
CA ASN A 71 14.55 7.60 0.74
C ASN A 71 14.86 6.20 0.19
N ILE A 72 14.94 6.06 -1.14
CA ILE A 72 15.25 4.78 -1.78
C ILE A 72 16.71 4.38 -1.52
N ILE A 73 17.66 5.30 -1.68
CA ILE A 73 19.08 5.07 -1.42
C ILE A 73 19.28 4.64 0.04
N ASP A 74 18.69 5.37 0.99
CA ASP A 74 18.81 5.05 2.41
C ASP A 74 18.26 3.67 2.76
N ALA A 75 17.12 3.28 2.17
CA ALA A 75 16.53 1.96 2.36
C ALA A 75 17.42 0.86 1.76
N GLN A 76 17.83 1.02 0.50
CA GLN A 76 18.66 0.03 -0.20
C GLN A 76 20.04 -0.12 0.45
N TRP A 77 20.63 0.97 0.96
CA TRP A 77 21.90 0.93 1.67
C TRP A 77 21.81 0.17 2.99
N LYS A 78 20.75 0.40 3.79
CA LYS A 78 20.52 -0.36 5.03
C LYS A 78 20.36 -1.85 4.76
N ASP A 79 19.57 -2.20 3.74
CA ASP A 79 19.39 -3.60 3.34
C ASP A 79 20.70 -4.23 2.85
N HIS A 80 21.53 -3.48 2.13
CA HIS A 80 22.84 -3.94 1.68
C HIS A 80 23.81 -4.17 2.83
N LEU A 81 23.87 -3.27 3.83
CA LEU A 81 24.70 -3.48 5.02
C LEU A 81 24.29 -4.75 5.79
N LEU A 82 22.98 -4.98 5.93
CA LEU A 82 22.47 -6.20 6.55
C LEU A 82 22.86 -7.45 5.72
N ALA A 83 22.76 -7.39 4.41
CA ALA A 83 23.17 -8.47 3.51
C ALA A 83 24.68 -8.77 3.62
N LEU A 84 25.52 -7.74 3.71
CA LEU A 84 26.97 -7.90 3.91
C LEU A 84 27.29 -8.55 5.27
N ASP A 85 26.54 -8.24 6.32
CA ASP A 85 26.77 -8.85 7.63
C ASP A 85 26.38 -10.33 7.63
N HIS A 86 25.28 -10.71 6.97
CA HIS A 86 24.95 -12.12 6.75
C HIS A 86 26.01 -12.84 5.90
N LEU A 87 26.50 -12.18 4.84
CA LEU A 87 27.56 -12.72 3.99
C LEU A 87 28.84 -12.99 4.78
N LYS A 88 29.27 -12.06 5.65
CA LYS A 88 30.44 -12.25 6.53
C LYS A 88 30.27 -13.44 7.48
N GLN A 89 29.06 -13.67 8.00
CA GLN A 89 28.80 -14.81 8.88
C GLN A 89 28.88 -16.15 8.12
N GLY A 90 28.44 -16.17 6.85
CA GLY A 90 28.45 -17.37 6.00
C GLY A 90 29.80 -17.70 5.36
N ILE A 91 30.69 -16.72 5.16
CA ILE A 91 31.93 -16.91 4.41
C ILE A 91 32.90 -17.93 5.04
N GLY A 92 32.80 -18.14 6.36
CA GLY A 92 33.59 -19.14 7.07
C GLY A 92 33.37 -20.57 6.54
N LEU A 93 32.19 -20.86 5.98
CA LEU A 93 31.88 -22.15 5.37
C LEU A 93 32.53 -22.33 3.99
N VAL A 94 32.85 -21.24 3.29
CA VAL A 94 33.47 -21.27 1.95
C VAL A 94 34.92 -21.74 2.01
N GLY A 95 35.60 -21.51 3.14
CA GLY A 95 36.96 -22.01 3.38
C GLY A 95 37.09 -23.54 3.36
N TYR A 96 36.00 -24.29 3.61
CA TYR A 96 35.99 -25.75 3.45
C TYR A 96 36.13 -26.20 1.99
N GLY A 97 35.80 -25.33 1.04
CA GLY A 97 35.94 -25.57 -0.41
C GLY A 97 37.32 -25.27 -0.97
N GLN A 98 38.34 -25.05 -0.14
CA GLN A 98 39.72 -24.67 -0.54
C GLN A 98 39.81 -23.36 -1.35
N LYS A 99 38.75 -22.56 -1.36
CA LYS A 99 38.74 -21.21 -1.92
C LYS A 99 39.16 -20.20 -0.85
N ASP A 100 39.81 -19.11 -1.28
CA ASP A 100 40.16 -18.00 -0.39
C ASP A 100 38.88 -17.26 0.05
N PRO A 101 38.52 -17.27 1.36
CA PRO A 101 37.29 -16.63 1.84
C PRO A 101 37.25 -15.12 1.57
N LEU A 102 38.40 -14.44 1.57
CA LEU A 102 38.46 -13.00 1.33
C LEU A 102 38.15 -12.67 -0.13
N VAL A 103 38.61 -13.51 -1.06
CA VAL A 103 38.37 -13.31 -2.50
C VAL A 103 36.89 -13.53 -2.81
N GLU A 104 36.30 -14.61 -2.30
CA GLU A 104 34.87 -14.89 -2.52
C GLU A 104 33.98 -13.82 -1.86
N TYR A 105 34.32 -13.36 -0.64
CA TYR A 105 33.62 -12.24 0.00
C TYR A 105 33.65 -10.98 -0.87
N LYS A 106 34.82 -10.60 -1.41
CA LYS A 106 34.95 -9.42 -2.27
C LYS A 106 34.11 -9.55 -3.53
N LYS A 107 34.10 -10.72 -4.15
CA LYS A 107 33.31 -10.99 -5.35
C LYS A 107 31.81 -10.89 -5.06
N GLU A 108 31.32 -11.65 -4.07
CA GLU A 108 29.90 -11.67 -3.73
C GLU A 108 29.39 -10.32 -3.20
N SER A 109 30.20 -9.63 -2.39
CA SER A 109 29.85 -8.27 -1.91
C SER A 109 29.73 -7.26 -3.05
N PHE A 110 30.59 -7.36 -4.07
CA PHE A 110 30.50 -6.50 -5.24
C PHE A 110 29.27 -6.82 -6.10
N ASP A 111 28.94 -8.09 -6.28
CA ASP A 111 27.72 -8.52 -6.99
C ASP A 111 26.47 -8.00 -6.28
N LEU A 112 26.43 -8.08 -4.94
CA LEU A 112 25.35 -7.50 -4.13
C LEU A 112 25.27 -5.96 -4.26
N PHE A 113 26.41 -5.29 -4.41
CA PHE A 113 26.48 -3.84 -4.58
C PHE A 113 25.96 -3.42 -5.97
N GLN A 114 26.37 -4.09 -7.05
CA GLN A 114 25.84 -3.82 -8.40
C GLN A 114 24.31 -4.02 -8.43
N ALA A 115 23.84 -5.14 -7.89
CA ALA A 115 22.41 -5.42 -7.81
C ALA A 115 21.66 -4.38 -6.96
N MET A 116 22.30 -3.78 -5.95
CA MET A 116 21.71 -2.68 -5.18
C MET A 116 21.58 -1.41 -6.03
N LEU A 117 22.61 -1.04 -6.80
CA LEU A 117 22.54 0.11 -7.71
C LEU A 117 21.41 -0.04 -8.74
N ASP A 118 21.31 -1.22 -9.38
CA ASP A 118 20.24 -1.50 -10.35
C ASP A 118 18.84 -1.37 -9.73
N ARG A 119 18.68 -1.81 -8.49
CA ARG A 119 17.42 -1.67 -7.74
C ARG A 119 17.13 -0.22 -7.39
N ILE A 120 18.15 0.57 -7.00
CA ILE A 120 17.98 2.01 -6.73
C ILE A 120 17.46 2.70 -7.98
N ASP A 121 18.09 2.47 -9.14
CA ASP A 121 17.71 3.10 -10.41
C ASP A 121 16.28 2.70 -10.81
N THR A 122 15.99 1.39 -10.86
CA THR A 122 14.68 0.88 -11.26
C THR A 122 13.57 1.34 -10.31
N THR A 123 13.81 1.31 -8.99
CA THR A 123 12.81 1.72 -7.99
C THR A 123 12.58 3.22 -8.02
N THR A 124 13.62 4.02 -8.27
CA THR A 124 13.51 5.48 -8.41
C THR A 124 12.65 5.83 -9.61
N ILE A 125 13.00 5.32 -10.80
CA ILE A 125 12.25 5.56 -12.02
C ILE A 125 10.80 5.09 -11.85
N ARG A 126 10.60 3.88 -11.32
CA ARG A 126 9.26 3.37 -11.04
C ARG A 126 8.44 4.28 -10.14
N SER A 127 9.03 4.75 -9.04
CA SER A 127 8.35 5.61 -8.08
C SER A 127 7.99 6.96 -8.69
N LEU A 128 8.89 7.56 -9.49
CA LEU A 128 8.65 8.85 -10.15
C LEU A 128 7.56 8.77 -11.23
N PHE A 129 7.59 7.74 -12.08
CA PHE A 129 6.58 7.58 -13.13
C PHE A 129 5.21 7.18 -12.56
N ASN A 130 5.17 6.41 -11.46
CA ASN A 130 3.92 6.06 -10.78
C ASN A 130 3.44 7.10 -9.75
N LEU A 131 4.23 8.16 -9.50
CA LEU A 131 3.84 9.24 -8.59
C LEU A 131 2.52 9.87 -9.04
N GLN A 132 1.48 9.69 -8.22
CA GLN A 132 0.19 10.36 -8.40
C GLN A 132 0.16 11.60 -7.52
N VAL A 133 -0.05 12.73 -8.15
CA VAL A 133 -0.18 14.01 -7.46
C VAL A 133 -1.61 14.09 -7.01
N VAL A 134 -1.83 13.85 -5.73
CA VAL A 134 -3.06 14.27 -5.10
C VAL A 134 -2.95 15.79 -5.06
N ALA A 135 -3.53 16.47 -6.06
CA ALA A 135 -3.80 17.90 -5.94
C ALA A 135 -4.39 18.11 -4.55
N GLU A 136 -3.89 19.09 -3.79
CA GLU A 136 -4.47 19.42 -2.48
C GLU A 136 -5.97 19.65 -2.71
N GLU A 137 -6.77 18.61 -2.48
CA GLU A 137 -8.21 18.71 -2.52
C GLU A 137 -8.55 19.77 -1.49
N SER A 138 -9.28 20.79 -1.91
CA SER A 138 -9.76 21.79 -0.98
C SER A 138 -10.45 21.07 0.20
N PRO A 139 -10.40 21.61 1.42
CA PRO A 139 -11.10 21.02 2.56
C PRO A 139 -12.57 20.69 2.24
N GLU A 140 -13.19 21.45 1.33
CA GLU A 140 -14.54 21.23 0.80
C GLU A 140 -14.68 19.99 -0.08
N GLU A 141 -13.69 19.64 -0.89
CA GLU A 141 -13.67 18.44 -1.74
C GLU A 141 -13.43 17.18 -0.91
N ILE A 142 -12.52 17.25 0.08
CA ILE A 142 -12.32 16.19 1.07
C ILE A 142 -13.63 15.94 1.85
N GLN A 143 -14.30 17.01 2.27
CA GLN A 143 -15.60 16.96 2.94
C GLN A 143 -16.68 16.35 2.02
N ARG A 144 -16.75 16.77 0.75
CA ARG A 144 -17.68 16.23 -0.26
C ARG A 144 -17.48 14.74 -0.48
N ARG A 145 -16.23 14.30 -0.64
CA ARG A 145 -15.89 12.88 -0.82
C ARG A 145 -16.23 12.06 0.42
N ARG A 146 -15.95 12.56 1.63
CA ARG A 146 -16.38 11.91 2.89
C ARG A 146 -17.89 11.77 2.98
N LEU A 147 -18.64 12.82 2.62
CA LEU A 147 -20.11 12.79 2.61
C LEU A 147 -20.64 11.81 1.55
N ALA A 148 -20.03 11.77 0.37
CA ALA A 148 -20.40 10.84 -0.70
C ALA A 148 -20.08 9.37 -0.32
N ALA A 149 -18.93 9.12 0.31
CA ALA A 149 -18.56 7.78 0.80
C ALA A 149 -19.51 7.31 1.92
N ARG A 150 -19.94 8.21 2.83
CA ARG A 150 -20.97 7.91 3.83
C ARG A 150 -22.32 7.57 3.21
N ARG A 151 -22.71 8.25 2.13
CA ARG A 151 -23.95 7.93 1.39
C ARG A 151 -23.88 6.56 0.70
N ARG A 152 -22.70 6.16 0.20
CA ARG A 152 -22.49 4.82 -0.40
C ARG A 152 -22.43 3.70 0.65
N GLY A 153 -21.82 3.95 1.81
CA GLY A 153 -21.76 2.99 2.92
C GLY A 153 -23.09 2.80 3.68
N SER A 154 -24.09 3.66 3.43
CA SER A 154 -25.43 3.54 4.03
C SER A 154 -26.38 2.62 3.24
N MET A 155 -25.94 2.06 2.11
CA MET A 155 -26.75 1.14 1.31
C MET A 155 -26.24 -0.30 1.48
N ARG A 156 -26.97 -1.08 2.28
CA ARG A 156 -26.88 -2.54 2.55
C ARG A 156 -26.00 -3.02 3.71
N PHE A 157 -26.67 -3.24 4.84
CA PHE A 157 -26.60 -4.54 5.53
C PHE A 157 -28.00 -4.90 6.07
N THR A 158 -28.83 -5.50 5.24
CA THR A 158 -29.99 -6.30 5.68
C THR A 158 -29.66 -7.75 5.37
N GLY A 159 -29.15 -8.46 6.38
CA GLY A 159 -28.88 -9.89 6.29
C GLY A 159 -30.18 -10.69 6.11
N PRO A 160 -30.15 -11.82 5.38
CA PRO A 160 -31.33 -12.60 5.06
C PRO A 160 -31.68 -13.52 6.24
N ASN A 161 -32.27 -12.99 7.31
CA ASN A 161 -33.11 -13.80 8.19
C ASN A 161 -34.03 -12.94 9.05
N GLN A 162 -35.26 -12.77 8.59
CA GLN A 162 -36.52 -12.94 9.34
C GLN A 162 -37.60 -12.11 8.66
N GLY A 163 -38.45 -12.80 7.90
CA GLY A 163 -39.68 -12.24 7.38
C GLY A 163 -40.69 -12.08 8.51
N ALA A 164 -41.34 -10.92 8.56
CA ALA A 164 -42.77 -10.81 8.79
C ALA A 164 -43.21 -9.37 8.51
N ALA A 165 -44.21 -9.27 7.64
CA ALA A 165 -45.17 -8.18 7.51
C ALA A 165 -44.69 -6.83 6.97
N ALA A 166 -44.95 -6.65 5.67
CA ALA A 166 -45.23 -5.37 5.05
C ALA A 166 -46.41 -4.66 5.74
N ALA A 167 -46.27 -3.36 6.02
CA ALA A 167 -47.29 -2.32 5.84
C ALA A 167 -46.70 -0.98 6.33
N GLY A 168 -46.93 0.08 5.57
CA GLY A 168 -46.25 1.36 5.73
C GLY A 168 -46.73 2.25 6.88
N GLU A 169 -46.10 3.43 6.84
CA GLU A 169 -46.49 4.73 7.41
C GLU A 169 -46.39 4.99 8.92
N GLU A 170 -45.63 6.06 9.18
CA GLU A 170 -45.64 6.99 10.31
C GLU A 170 -45.12 6.61 11.71
N ALA A 171 -44.17 7.46 12.13
CA ALA A 171 -43.97 7.97 13.48
C ALA A 171 -43.63 6.97 14.61
N GLY A 172 -42.35 6.94 14.98
CA GLY A 172 -41.92 6.36 16.25
C GLY A 172 -40.61 6.94 16.76
N LYS A 173 -40.67 8.08 17.48
CA LYS A 173 -39.53 8.56 18.29
C LYS A 173 -39.12 7.45 19.25
N ILE A 174 -37.86 7.01 19.17
CA ILE A 174 -37.28 5.99 20.05
C ILE A 174 -37.31 6.54 21.49
N LYS A 175 -38.15 5.97 22.36
CA LYS A 175 -38.13 6.23 23.80
C LYS A 175 -37.03 5.38 24.43
N THR A 176 -35.99 6.03 24.95
CA THR A 176 -35.03 5.40 25.85
C THR A 176 -35.73 5.02 27.16
N ILE A 177 -35.74 3.73 27.48
CA ILE A 177 -36.31 3.21 28.73
C ILE A 177 -35.36 3.57 29.87
N VAL A 178 -35.75 4.55 30.69
CA VAL A 178 -35.10 4.84 31.97
C VAL A 178 -35.66 3.87 33.00
N ARG A 179 -34.78 3.12 33.66
CA ARG A 179 -35.15 2.10 34.66
C ARG A 179 -35.71 2.80 35.91
N SER A 180 -36.93 2.45 36.30
CA SER A 180 -37.70 3.09 37.38
C SER A 180 -37.24 2.73 38.80
N GLU A 181 -36.35 1.75 38.96
CA GLU A 181 -35.88 1.30 40.27
C GLU A 181 -34.36 1.45 40.44
N PRO A 182 -33.91 1.89 41.64
CA PRO A 182 -32.50 2.05 41.93
C PRO A 182 -31.75 0.71 41.86
N LYS A 183 -30.55 0.74 41.31
CA LYS A 183 -29.67 -0.44 41.20
C LYS A 183 -29.28 -0.90 42.60
N VAL A 184 -29.77 -2.07 43.02
CA VAL A 184 -29.40 -2.69 44.31
C VAL A 184 -27.89 -2.89 44.38
N GLY A 185 -27.25 -2.30 45.39
CA GLY A 185 -25.82 -2.37 45.63
C GLY A 185 -25.40 -3.73 46.20
N ARG A 186 -24.15 -4.11 45.95
CA ARG A 186 -23.60 -5.43 46.34
C ARG A 186 -23.70 -5.73 47.85
N ASN A 187 -23.73 -4.71 48.72
CA ASN A 187 -23.83 -4.85 50.17
C ASN A 187 -25.23 -4.56 50.74
N ASP A 188 -26.19 -4.14 49.93
CA ASP A 188 -27.55 -3.76 50.37
C ASP A 188 -28.37 -4.99 50.80
N PRO A 189 -29.45 -4.80 51.59
CA PRO A 189 -30.39 -5.87 51.89
C PRO A 189 -30.90 -6.51 50.60
N CYS A 190 -30.90 -7.84 50.53
CA CYS A 190 -31.32 -8.54 49.34
C CYS A 190 -32.85 -8.38 49.15
N PRO A 191 -33.34 -7.99 47.95
CA PRO A 191 -34.76 -7.69 47.72
C PRO A 191 -35.69 -8.91 47.83
N CYS A 192 -35.14 -10.13 47.93
CA CYS A 192 -35.90 -11.35 48.21
C CYS A 192 -36.42 -11.47 49.66
N GLY A 193 -36.13 -10.48 50.52
CA GLY A 193 -36.60 -10.48 51.92
C GLY A 193 -35.85 -11.42 52.86
N SER A 194 -34.75 -12.04 52.42
CA SER A 194 -34.00 -13.03 53.21
C SER A 194 -33.20 -12.46 54.41
N GLY A 195 -33.19 -11.14 54.60
CA GLY A 195 -32.41 -10.45 55.64
C GLY A 195 -30.89 -10.46 55.43
N LYS A 196 -30.38 -11.10 54.36
CA LYS A 196 -28.94 -11.17 54.03
C LYS A 196 -28.54 -10.03 53.08
N LYS A 197 -27.26 -9.63 53.10
CA LYS A 197 -26.69 -8.71 52.09
C LYS A 197 -26.73 -9.34 50.69
N TYR A 198 -26.97 -8.55 49.64
CA TYR A 198 -27.14 -9.02 48.26
C TYR A 198 -26.02 -9.97 47.81
N LYS A 199 -24.74 -9.63 48.05
CA LYS A 199 -23.58 -10.50 47.73
C LYS A 199 -23.52 -11.85 48.44
N LYS A 200 -24.28 -12.03 49.54
CA LYS A 200 -24.36 -13.30 50.29
C LYS A 200 -25.66 -14.05 50.00
N CYS A 201 -26.42 -13.59 49.00
CA CYS A 201 -27.69 -14.17 48.57
C CYS A 201 -27.71 -14.20 47.03
N HIS A 202 -28.56 -13.41 46.37
CA HIS A 202 -28.72 -13.41 44.91
C HIS A 202 -27.51 -12.87 44.13
N GLY A 203 -26.58 -12.19 44.81
CA GLY A 203 -25.30 -11.74 44.26
C GLY A 203 -24.11 -12.59 44.73
N ALA A 204 -24.34 -13.76 45.34
CA ALA A 204 -23.26 -14.69 45.64
C ALA A 204 -22.85 -15.38 44.34
N ALA A 205 -21.60 -15.17 43.92
CA ALA A 205 -20.98 -16.04 42.94
C ALA A 205 -20.75 -17.39 43.63
N VAL A 206 -21.18 -18.48 42.98
CA VAL A 206 -20.68 -19.82 43.32
C VAL A 206 -19.20 -19.87 42.98
#